data_AF-A0A7T5VEQ8-F1
#
_entry.id   AF-A0A7T5VEQ8-F1
#
_cell.length_a   1.000
_cell.length_b   1.000
_cell.length_c   1.000
_cell.angle_alpha   90.00
_cell.angle_beta   90.00
_cell.angle_gamma   90.00
#
_symmetry.space_group_name_H-M   'P 1'
#
loop_
_entity.id
_entity.type
_entity.pdbx_description
1 polymer ?
#
loop_
_entity_poly.entity_id
_entity_poly.type
_entity_poly.pdbx_seq_one_letter_code
_entity_poly.pdbx_strand_id
1 'polypeptide(L)'
;MYDVYYVSGSTAILAEDMGRALLAQFPGIRFREEKIPFVHTPSDAQRALAHILKQSEGMQPLVFCTLMDQETRNIFNCPEIRFFDIFLSTLELLEQSLEIPARREPGYSRHFTISRMDKRVDAIHFSLEHDDGTKPDDYDEAEIILIGVSRSGKTPVSIYLATHMELKAANFPLTSDHLDKDELPKEIVRNRKKVVGLVCSPRYLHTIREKRYTGSTYASLANCTKELQQAKQLYMRHSIKILNVEGRSIEEIAVQATQAIGLTRKGKQKARSRTRLVV
;
A
#
# COMPACT_ATOMS: atom_id res chain seq x y z
N MET A 1 -10.09 0.84 -28.82
CA MET A 1 -9.23 1.33 -27.73
C MET A 1 -9.86 2.63 -27.26
N TYR A 2 -10.12 2.79 -25.98
CA TYR A 2 -10.79 3.97 -25.42
C TYR A 2 -9.78 4.84 -24.69
N ASP A 3 -9.91 6.16 -24.85
CA ASP A 3 -9.10 7.10 -24.09
C ASP A 3 -9.76 7.41 -22.76
N VAL A 4 -8.95 7.43 -21.71
CA VAL A 4 -9.39 7.64 -20.33
C VAL A 4 -8.49 8.69 -19.69
N TYR A 5 -9.11 9.73 -19.13
CA TYR A 5 -8.41 10.79 -18.44
C TYR A 5 -8.87 10.90 -16.99
N TYR A 6 -7.90 11.06 -16.09
CA TYR A 6 -8.13 11.23 -14.66
C TYR A 6 -7.83 12.67 -14.26
N VAL A 7 -8.87 13.46 -14.04
CA VAL A 7 -8.78 14.91 -13.74
C VAL A 7 -8.92 15.16 -12.24
N SER A 8 -8.00 15.93 -11.68
CA SER A 8 -8.03 16.26 -10.25
C SER A 8 -7.40 17.61 -9.94
N GLY A 9 -7.91 18.28 -8.91
CA GLY A 9 -7.27 19.44 -8.28
C GLY A 9 -6.11 19.06 -7.35
N SER A 10 -5.66 17.81 -7.39
CA SER A 10 -4.53 17.29 -6.61
C SER A 10 -3.69 16.36 -7.50
N THR A 11 -3.13 15.27 -6.97
CA THR A 11 -2.22 14.38 -7.73
C THR A 11 -2.90 13.46 -8.74
N ALA A 12 -4.24 13.47 -8.81
CA ALA A 12 -5.07 12.56 -9.60
C ALA A 12 -4.96 11.06 -9.24
N ILE A 13 -4.22 10.69 -8.19
CA ILE A 13 -4.11 9.31 -7.72
C ILE A 13 -5.48 8.74 -7.35
N LEU A 14 -6.29 9.49 -6.60
CA LEU A 14 -7.64 9.04 -6.22
C LEU A 14 -8.54 8.78 -7.44
N ALA A 15 -8.50 9.69 -8.43
CA ALA A 15 -9.28 9.55 -9.65
C ALA A 15 -8.82 8.34 -10.47
N GLU A 16 -7.51 8.13 -10.58
CA GLU A 16 -6.90 6.98 -11.24
C GLU A 16 -7.27 5.66 -10.56
N ASP A 17 -7.11 5.56 -9.23
CA ASP A 17 -7.40 4.33 -8.49
C ASP A 17 -8.88 3.94 -8.59
N MET A 18 -9.79 4.91 -8.42
CA MET A 18 -11.23 4.67 -8.55
C MET A 18 -11.61 4.30 -9.99
N GLY A 19 -11.10 5.03 -10.97
CA GLY A 19 -11.40 4.76 -12.38
C GLY A 19 -10.87 3.40 -12.82
N ARG A 20 -9.62 3.03 -12.48
CA ARG A 20 -9.07 1.71 -12.76
C ARG A 20 -9.85 0.58 -12.10
N ALA A 21 -10.28 0.76 -10.85
CA ALA A 21 -11.11 -0.24 -10.17
C ALA A 21 -12.43 -0.51 -10.91
N LEU A 22 -13.07 0.54 -11.45
CA LEU A 22 -14.28 0.42 -12.26
C LEU A 22 -13.98 -0.20 -13.63
N LEU A 23 -12.93 0.24 -14.31
CA LEU A 23 -12.56 -0.23 -15.64
C LEU A 23 -12.07 -1.69 -15.66
N ALA A 24 -11.51 -2.19 -14.55
CA ALA A 24 -11.10 -3.59 -14.40
C ALA A 24 -12.26 -4.59 -14.57
N GLN A 25 -13.52 -4.14 -14.45
CA GLN A 25 -14.70 -4.96 -14.70
C GLN A 25 -14.93 -5.26 -16.20
N PHE A 26 -14.11 -4.68 -17.10
CA PHE A 26 -14.23 -4.81 -18.56
C PHE A 26 -12.96 -5.41 -19.19
N PRO A 27 -12.61 -6.68 -18.90
CA PRO A 27 -11.32 -7.27 -19.28
C PRO A 27 -11.08 -7.40 -20.81
N GLY A 28 -12.13 -7.29 -21.63
CA GLY A 28 -12.03 -7.32 -23.09
C GLY A 28 -11.72 -5.97 -23.74
N ILE A 29 -11.69 -4.88 -22.97
CA ILE A 29 -11.52 -3.53 -23.49
C ILE A 29 -10.10 -3.02 -23.20
N ARG A 30 -9.47 -2.42 -24.21
CA ARG A 30 -8.17 -1.75 -24.06
C ARG A 30 -8.37 -0.26 -23.86
N PHE A 31 -7.73 0.27 -22.82
CA PHE A 31 -7.75 1.68 -22.45
C PHE A 31 -6.37 2.33 -22.67
N ARG A 32 -6.36 3.56 -23.17
CA ARG A 32 -5.20 4.47 -23.15
C ARG A 32 -5.47 5.49 -22.05
N GLU A 33 -4.64 5.49 -21.02
CA GLU A 33 -4.91 6.22 -19.78
C GLU A 33 -3.93 7.38 -19.57
N GLU A 34 -4.44 8.54 -19.13
CA GLU A 34 -3.62 9.72 -18.80
C GLU A 34 -4.12 10.42 -17.52
N LYS A 35 -3.19 10.92 -16.70
CA LYS A 35 -3.51 11.76 -15.54
C LYS A 35 -3.36 13.24 -15.86
N ILE A 36 -4.32 14.04 -15.42
CA ILE A 36 -4.27 15.50 -15.48
C ILE A 36 -4.41 16.04 -14.05
N PRO A 37 -3.29 16.14 -13.31
CA PRO A 37 -3.26 16.63 -11.95
C PRO A 37 -3.27 18.18 -11.89
N PHE A 38 -3.50 18.71 -10.69
CA PHE A 38 -3.38 20.13 -10.35
C PHE A 38 -4.25 21.08 -11.19
N VAL A 39 -5.46 20.65 -11.55
CA VAL A 39 -6.47 21.50 -12.19
C VAL A 39 -7.17 22.33 -11.10
N HIS A 40 -6.77 23.58 -10.94
CA HIS A 40 -7.21 24.43 -9.83
C HIS A 40 -8.20 25.51 -10.22
N THR A 41 -8.16 25.96 -11.48
CA THR A 41 -8.94 27.09 -11.97
C THR A 41 -9.73 26.73 -13.23
N PRO A 42 -10.78 27.51 -13.57
CA PRO A 42 -11.49 27.35 -14.83
C PRO A 42 -10.56 27.39 -16.06
N SER A 43 -9.51 28.23 -16.03
CA SER A 43 -8.52 28.28 -17.11
C SER A 43 -7.72 26.98 -17.22
N ASP A 44 -7.36 26.35 -16.09
CA ASP A 44 -6.69 25.04 -16.09
C ASP A 44 -7.58 23.96 -16.69
N ALA A 45 -8.87 23.96 -16.33
CA ALA A 45 -9.84 23.02 -16.85
C ALA A 45 -10.09 23.19 -18.35
N GLN A 46 -10.15 24.42 -18.86
CA GLN A 46 -10.25 24.68 -20.30
C GLN A 46 -9.02 24.15 -21.05
N ARG A 47 -7.81 24.37 -20.52
CA ARG A 47 -6.58 23.83 -21.10
C ARG A 47 -6.57 22.30 -21.08
N ALA A 48 -7.00 21.69 -19.97
CA ALA A 48 -7.13 20.25 -19.85
C ALA A 48 -8.12 19.67 -20.87
N LEU A 49 -9.30 20.28 -21.01
CA LEU A 49 -10.31 19.86 -21.98
C LEU A 49 -9.77 19.97 -23.42
N ALA A 50 -9.13 21.10 -23.76
CA ALA A 50 -8.55 21.29 -25.09
C ALA A 50 -7.47 20.22 -25.40
N HIS A 51 -6.65 19.85 -24.41
CA HIS A 51 -5.68 18.77 -24.54
C HIS A 51 -6.36 17.41 -24.75
N ILE A 52 -7.35 17.06 -23.92
CA ILE A 52 -8.13 15.82 -24.02
C ILE A 52 -8.73 15.66 -25.42
N LEU A 53 -9.42 16.70 -25.92
CA LEU A 53 -10.07 16.66 -27.22
C LEU A 53 -9.06 16.54 -28.37
N LYS A 54 -7.92 17.21 -28.25
CA LYS A 54 -6.83 17.10 -29.24
C LYS A 54 -6.24 15.69 -29.29
N GLN A 55 -6.00 15.06 -28.14
CA GLN A 55 -5.40 13.72 -28.05
C GLN A 55 -6.35 12.59 -28.42
N SER A 56 -7.66 12.83 -28.35
CA SER A 56 -8.67 11.82 -28.65
C SER A 56 -9.17 11.83 -30.10
N GLU A 57 -8.59 12.67 -30.96
CA GLU A 57 -8.80 12.65 -32.43
C GLU A 57 -10.27 12.58 -32.88
N GLY A 58 -11.18 13.23 -32.14
CA GLY A 58 -12.62 13.25 -32.42
C GLY A 58 -13.43 12.07 -31.87
N MET A 59 -12.80 11.12 -31.17
CA MET A 59 -13.50 10.12 -30.35
C MET A 59 -13.97 10.75 -29.04
N GLN A 60 -15.01 10.18 -28.43
CA GLN A 60 -15.53 10.63 -27.13
C GLN A 60 -14.77 9.95 -25.97
N PRO A 61 -13.82 10.63 -25.29
CA PRO A 61 -13.05 10.02 -24.22
C PRO A 61 -13.84 9.90 -22.92
N LEU A 62 -13.39 9.01 -22.04
CA LEU A 62 -13.90 8.88 -20.68
C LEU A 62 -13.10 9.82 -19.76
N VAL A 63 -13.78 10.62 -18.95
CA VAL A 63 -13.13 11.56 -18.02
C VAL A 63 -13.64 11.31 -16.61
N PHE A 64 -12.77 10.77 -15.75
CA PHE A 64 -13.05 10.58 -14.33
C PHE A 64 -12.55 11.80 -13.56
N CYS A 65 -13.43 12.43 -12.79
CA CYS A 65 -13.16 13.73 -12.16
C CYS A 65 -13.34 13.69 -10.64
N THR A 66 -12.45 14.41 -9.95
CA THR A 66 -12.47 14.61 -8.49
C THR A 66 -12.44 16.09 -8.10
N LEU A 67 -12.83 16.98 -9.01
CA LEU A 67 -12.85 18.43 -8.78
C LEU A 67 -14.02 18.86 -7.90
N MET A 68 -13.70 19.58 -6.83
CA MET A 68 -14.66 20.12 -5.88
C MET A 68 -15.36 21.37 -6.39
N ASP A 69 -14.58 22.29 -6.96
CA ASP A 69 -15.08 23.57 -7.45
C ASP A 69 -16.05 23.37 -8.61
N GLN A 70 -17.27 23.90 -8.47
CA GLN A 70 -18.35 23.70 -9.42
C GLN A 70 -18.07 24.40 -10.75
N GLU A 71 -17.51 25.61 -10.71
CA GLU A 71 -17.21 26.38 -11.92
C GLU A 71 -16.17 25.67 -12.79
N THR A 72 -15.07 25.24 -12.17
CA THR A 72 -13.99 24.50 -12.83
C THR A 72 -14.49 23.17 -13.38
N ARG A 73 -15.34 22.46 -12.63
CA ARG A 73 -15.90 21.17 -13.05
C ARG A 73 -16.89 21.29 -14.21
N ASN A 74 -17.73 22.33 -14.22
CA ASN A 74 -18.75 22.54 -15.25
C ASN A 74 -18.17 22.63 -16.67
N ILE A 75 -16.89 22.98 -16.81
CA ILE A 75 -16.19 22.98 -18.11
C ILE A 75 -16.18 21.60 -18.75
N PHE A 76 -16.15 20.54 -17.95
CA PHE A 76 -16.17 19.15 -18.44
C PHE A 76 -17.59 18.63 -18.69
N ASN A 77 -18.64 19.41 -18.42
CA ASN A 77 -20.01 19.05 -18.74
C ASN A 77 -20.33 19.43 -20.20
N CYS A 78 -19.67 18.75 -21.14
CA CYS A 78 -19.81 19.01 -22.57
C CYS A 78 -20.04 17.69 -23.35
N PRO A 79 -20.73 17.73 -24.50
CA PRO A 79 -21.11 16.52 -25.24
C PRO A 79 -19.91 15.76 -25.82
N GLU A 80 -18.77 16.41 -26.00
CA GLU A 80 -17.56 15.84 -26.62
C GLU A 80 -16.86 14.82 -25.72
N ILE A 81 -17.20 14.73 -24.43
CA ILE A 81 -16.61 13.77 -23.49
C ILE A 81 -17.67 12.98 -22.71
N ARG A 82 -17.30 11.79 -22.21
CA ARG A 82 -18.09 11.03 -21.23
C ARG A 82 -17.60 11.36 -19.84
N PHE A 83 -18.32 12.23 -19.15
CA PHE A 83 -17.94 12.74 -17.84
C PHE A 83 -18.45 11.85 -16.69
N PHE A 84 -17.54 11.44 -15.81
CA PHE A 84 -17.82 10.65 -14.60
C PHE A 84 -17.39 11.42 -13.35
N ASP A 85 -18.36 12.01 -12.66
CA ASP A 85 -18.13 12.63 -11.35
C ASP A 85 -18.27 11.58 -10.24
N ILE A 86 -17.16 10.94 -9.93
CA ILE A 86 -17.09 9.86 -8.95
C ILE A 86 -17.01 10.36 -7.49
N PHE A 87 -16.60 11.62 -7.29
CA PHE A 87 -16.38 12.16 -5.96
C PHE A 87 -17.60 12.90 -5.43
N LEU A 88 -18.17 13.82 -6.22
CA LEU A 88 -19.27 14.65 -5.72
C LEU A 88 -20.54 13.86 -5.48
N SER A 89 -20.87 12.93 -6.39
CA SER A 89 -22.02 12.04 -6.25
C SER A 89 -21.97 11.25 -4.93
N THR A 90 -20.78 10.76 -4.56
CA THR A 90 -20.55 10.07 -3.28
C THR A 90 -20.60 11.03 -2.10
N LEU A 91 -20.07 12.25 -2.24
CA LEU A 91 -20.05 13.25 -1.18
C LEU A 91 -21.47 13.74 -0.84
N GLU A 92 -22.32 13.94 -1.83
CA GLU A 92 -23.72 14.37 -1.64
C GLU A 92 -24.52 13.32 -0.87
N LEU A 93 -24.31 12.03 -1.18
CA LEU A 93 -24.90 10.92 -0.41
C LEU A 93 -24.42 10.92 1.05
N LEU A 94 -23.16 11.27 1.30
CA LEU A 94 -22.61 11.39 2.66
C LEU A 94 -23.19 12.59 3.40
N GLU A 95 -23.33 13.75 2.76
CA GLU A 95 -23.95 14.94 3.36
C GLU A 95 -25.40 14.67 3.76
N GLN A 96 -26.16 13.97 2.91
CA GLN A 96 -27.52 13.54 3.20
C GLN A 96 -27.56 12.56 4.37
N SER A 97 -26.66 11.57 4.39
CA SER A 97 -26.62 10.54 5.44
C SER A 97 -26.14 11.08 6.79
N LEU A 98 -25.28 12.11 6.79
CA LEU A 98 -24.73 12.73 7.99
C LEU A 98 -25.51 13.97 8.44
N GLU A 99 -26.50 14.42 7.66
CA GLU A 99 -27.30 15.62 7.89
C GLU A 99 -26.46 16.89 8.10
N ILE A 100 -25.24 16.92 7.56
CA ILE A 100 -24.29 18.03 7.70
C ILE A 100 -23.62 18.27 6.34
N PRO A 101 -23.57 19.52 5.85
CA PRO A 101 -22.88 19.84 4.60
C PRO A 101 -21.37 19.64 4.75
N ALA A 102 -20.73 19.14 3.69
CA ALA A 102 -19.29 19.08 3.61
C ALA A 102 -18.73 20.50 3.45
N ARG A 103 -17.53 20.73 3.96
CA ARG A 103 -16.87 22.04 3.83
C ARG A 103 -16.57 22.40 2.37
N ARG A 104 -16.43 21.40 1.49
CA ARG A 104 -16.14 21.53 0.05
C ARG A 104 -14.93 22.41 -0.32
N GLU A 105 -14.03 22.67 0.63
CA GLU A 105 -12.83 23.49 0.44
C GLU A 105 -11.72 22.74 -0.33
N PRO A 106 -11.20 23.31 -1.44
CA PRO A 106 -10.06 22.75 -2.16
C PRO A 106 -8.82 22.56 -1.26
N GLY A 107 -8.29 21.33 -1.20
CA GLY A 107 -7.05 21.04 -0.46
C GLY A 107 -7.18 20.96 1.06
N TYR A 108 -8.39 20.93 1.62
CA TYR A 108 -8.65 20.77 3.07
C TYR A 108 -8.05 19.48 3.65
N SER A 109 -7.91 18.43 2.83
CA SER A 109 -7.23 17.18 3.21
C SER A 109 -5.81 17.39 3.76
N ARG A 110 -5.12 18.49 3.40
CA ARG A 110 -3.76 18.82 3.86
C ARG A 110 -3.68 19.13 5.36
N HIS A 111 -4.74 19.66 5.98
CA HIS A 111 -4.71 20.05 7.40
C HIS A 111 -4.65 18.84 8.35
N PHE A 112 -5.16 17.68 7.93
CA PHE A 112 -5.08 16.43 8.71
C PHE A 112 -3.70 15.75 8.60
N THR A 113 -2.87 16.15 7.63
CA THR A 113 -1.65 15.45 7.24
C THR A 113 -0.44 15.80 8.11
N ILE A 114 -0.34 17.01 8.65
CA ILE A 114 0.86 17.48 9.38
C ILE A 114 1.13 16.62 10.62
N SER A 115 0.11 16.34 11.44
CA SER A 115 0.26 15.49 12.65
C SER A 115 0.53 14.01 12.36
N ARG A 116 0.21 13.53 11.14
CA ARG A 116 0.52 12.16 10.69
C ARG A 116 1.88 12.04 10.02
N MET A 117 2.43 13.15 9.54
CA MET A 117 3.69 13.17 8.81
C MET A 117 4.84 12.72 9.72
N ASP A 118 4.87 13.18 10.97
CA ASP A 118 5.92 12.81 11.93
C ASP A 118 5.93 11.31 12.22
N LYS A 119 4.76 10.70 12.48
CA LYS A 119 4.67 9.24 12.70
C LYS A 119 5.12 8.45 11.48
N ARG A 120 4.73 8.90 10.28
CA ARG A 120 5.10 8.24 9.03
C ARG A 120 6.61 8.33 8.78
N VAL A 121 7.20 9.51 8.99
CA VAL A 121 8.64 9.73 8.84
C VAL A 121 9.42 8.86 9.82
N ASP A 122 9.00 8.79 11.08
CA ASP A 122 9.60 7.91 12.10
C ASP A 122 9.51 6.43 11.70
N ALA A 123 8.33 5.96 11.25
CA ALA A 123 8.15 4.58 10.77
C ALA A 123 9.05 4.24 9.57
N ILE A 124 9.21 5.18 8.63
CA ILE A 124 10.08 5.01 7.45
C ILE A 124 11.54 4.96 7.89
N HIS A 125 11.99 5.90 8.73
CA HIS A 125 13.38 5.93 9.20
C HIS A 125 13.73 4.62 9.92
N PHE A 126 12.89 4.22 10.87
CA PHE A 126 13.04 2.95 11.56
C PHE A 126 13.15 1.77 10.59
N SER A 127 12.23 1.67 9.62
CA SER A 127 12.19 0.49 8.72
C SER A 127 13.37 0.43 7.75
N LEU A 128 13.91 1.59 7.33
CA LEU A 128 15.12 1.66 6.51
C LEU A 128 16.36 1.24 7.30
N GLU A 129 16.48 1.67 8.56
CA GLU A 129 17.60 1.27 9.43
C GLU A 129 17.61 -0.22 9.79
N HIS A 130 16.45 -0.89 9.65
CA HIS A 130 16.24 -2.28 10.06
C HIS A 130 15.96 -3.24 8.88
N ASP A 131 16.29 -2.85 7.63
CA ASP A 131 16.06 -3.71 6.45
C ASP A 131 16.97 -4.95 6.42
N ASP A 132 18.21 -4.81 6.93
CA ASP A 132 19.23 -5.86 6.90
C ASP A 132 19.36 -6.64 8.22
N GLY A 133 18.57 -6.31 9.25
CA GLY A 133 18.56 -7.01 10.54
C GLY A 133 19.81 -6.79 11.42
N THR A 134 20.51 -5.66 11.25
CA THR A 134 21.80 -5.35 11.89
C THR A 134 21.68 -4.76 13.30
N LYS A 135 20.47 -4.38 13.74
CA LYS A 135 20.19 -3.80 15.07
C LYS A 135 19.12 -4.61 15.82
N PRO A 136 19.46 -5.81 16.35
CA PRO A 136 18.47 -6.69 16.99
C PRO A 136 17.96 -6.17 18.34
N ASP A 137 18.68 -5.26 19.00
CA ASP A 137 18.26 -4.66 20.28
C ASP A 137 17.01 -3.78 20.13
N ASP A 138 16.83 -3.18 18.94
CA ASP A 138 15.74 -2.26 18.63
C ASP A 138 14.43 -2.99 18.26
N TYR A 139 14.43 -4.32 18.22
CA TYR A 139 13.24 -5.13 17.90
C TYR A 139 12.10 -5.01 18.92
N ASP A 140 12.40 -4.55 20.13
CA ASP A 140 11.36 -4.25 21.12
C ASP A 140 10.50 -3.03 20.69
N GLU A 141 11.06 -2.10 19.91
CA GLU A 141 10.37 -0.93 19.35
C GLU A 141 9.62 -1.22 18.05
N ALA A 142 9.98 -2.30 17.35
CA ALA A 142 9.27 -2.72 16.14
C ALA A 142 7.80 -3.02 16.46
N GLU A 143 6.90 -2.54 15.60
CA GLU A 143 5.48 -2.91 15.63
C GLU A 143 5.27 -4.27 14.95
N ILE A 144 6.06 -4.57 13.92
CA ILE A 144 6.03 -5.84 13.19
C ILE A 144 7.45 -6.24 12.75
N ILE A 145 7.77 -7.54 12.81
CA ILE A 145 9.05 -8.08 12.38
C ILE A 145 8.81 -9.13 11.29
N LEU A 146 9.36 -8.92 10.09
CA LEU A 146 9.27 -9.88 9.00
C LEU A 146 10.52 -10.76 8.99
N ILE A 147 10.33 -12.07 9.11
CA ILE A 147 11.40 -13.08 9.01
C ILE A 147 11.24 -13.92 7.75
N GLY A 148 12.35 -14.30 7.14
CA GLY A 148 12.31 -14.99 5.86
C GLY A 148 13.70 -15.26 5.31
N VAL A 149 13.82 -16.32 4.51
CA VAL A 149 15.03 -16.57 3.71
C VAL A 149 15.29 -15.37 2.78
N SER A 150 16.54 -15.20 2.36
CA SER A 150 16.87 -14.11 1.44
C SER A 150 16.05 -14.23 0.15
N ARG A 151 15.51 -13.09 -0.31
CA ARG A 151 14.57 -12.95 -1.45
C ARG A 151 13.14 -13.48 -1.26
N SER A 152 12.69 -13.67 -0.03
CA SER A 152 11.29 -13.98 0.30
C SER A 152 10.32 -12.79 0.23
N GLY A 153 10.76 -11.61 -0.21
CA GLY A 153 9.89 -10.41 -0.33
C GLY A 153 9.74 -9.55 0.93
N LYS A 154 10.67 -9.65 1.91
CA LYS A 154 10.64 -8.85 3.15
C LYS A 154 10.70 -7.33 2.90
N THR A 155 11.75 -6.84 2.24
CA THR A 155 12.02 -5.41 2.01
C THR A 155 10.86 -4.65 1.35
N PRO A 156 10.24 -5.14 0.25
CA PRO A 156 9.11 -4.42 -0.32
C PRO A 156 7.91 -4.33 0.64
N VAL A 157 7.67 -5.38 1.43
CA VAL A 157 6.56 -5.43 2.40
C VAL A 157 6.83 -4.53 3.62
N SER A 158 8.05 -4.52 4.17
CA SER A 158 8.41 -3.64 5.30
C SER A 158 8.32 -2.17 4.91
N ILE A 159 8.80 -1.80 3.71
CA ILE A 159 8.68 -0.45 3.19
C ILE A 159 7.22 -0.05 3.04
N TYR A 160 6.37 -0.94 2.49
CA TYR A 160 4.93 -0.67 2.38
C TYR A 160 4.25 -0.47 3.74
N LEU A 161 4.56 -1.33 4.72
CA LEU A 161 4.08 -1.21 6.11
C LEU A 161 4.46 0.15 6.70
N ALA A 162 5.66 0.64 6.43
CA ALA A 162 6.13 1.94 6.91
C ALA A 162 5.44 3.12 6.20
N THR A 163 5.43 3.12 4.87
CA THR A 163 4.99 4.28 4.08
C THR A 163 3.47 4.43 4.03
N HIS A 164 2.73 3.32 3.94
CA HIS A 164 1.27 3.33 3.76
C HIS A 164 0.51 2.99 5.04
N MET A 165 1.09 2.17 5.92
CA MET A 165 0.44 1.77 7.18
C MET A 165 1.00 2.47 8.41
N GLU A 166 2.06 3.27 8.25
CA GLU A 166 2.71 4.05 9.33
C GLU A 166 3.17 3.16 10.49
N LEU A 167 3.70 1.97 10.16
CA LEU A 167 4.17 0.97 11.12
C LEU A 167 5.71 0.87 11.11
N LYS A 168 6.31 0.81 12.30
CA LYS A 168 7.72 0.46 12.48
C LYS A 168 7.93 -1.02 12.12
N ALA A 169 8.38 -1.29 10.90
CA ALA A 169 8.59 -2.64 10.39
C ALA A 169 10.08 -2.97 10.36
N ALA A 170 10.49 -4.05 11.03
CA ALA A 170 11.86 -4.54 10.98
C ALA A 170 11.95 -5.82 10.13
N ASN A 171 13.09 -6.03 9.48
CA ASN A 171 13.38 -7.26 8.76
C ASN A 171 14.45 -8.05 9.51
N PHE A 172 14.24 -9.36 9.58
CA PHE A 172 15.25 -10.30 10.05
C PHE A 172 15.56 -11.32 8.94
N PRO A 173 16.75 -11.24 8.33
CA PRO A 173 17.17 -12.20 7.32
C PRO A 173 17.51 -13.54 7.99
N LEU A 174 16.78 -14.59 7.62
CA LEU A 174 17.08 -15.94 8.08
C LEU A 174 18.26 -16.50 7.25
N THR A 175 19.45 -16.47 7.83
CA THR A 175 20.71 -16.94 7.21
C THR A 175 20.89 -18.46 7.34
N SER A 176 21.83 -19.02 6.57
CA SER A 176 22.22 -20.45 6.66
C SER A 176 22.58 -20.86 8.08
N ASP A 177 23.32 -20.02 8.81
CA ASP A 177 23.76 -20.33 10.17
C ASP A 177 22.60 -20.55 11.13
N HIS A 178 21.54 -19.74 11.02
CA HIS A 178 20.32 -19.91 11.81
C HIS A 178 19.57 -21.18 11.41
N LEU A 179 19.53 -21.49 10.11
CA LEU A 179 18.85 -22.67 9.58
C LEU A 179 19.56 -23.98 9.93
N ASP A 180 20.89 -23.97 9.91
CA ASP A 180 21.72 -25.15 10.18
C ASP A 180 21.84 -25.41 11.69
N LYS A 181 21.86 -24.35 12.53
CA LYS A 181 21.76 -24.48 13.99
C LYS A 181 20.34 -24.72 14.50
N ASP A 182 19.34 -24.47 13.64
CA ASP A 182 17.92 -24.64 13.94
C ASP A 182 17.48 -23.84 15.19
N GLU A 183 17.99 -22.61 15.29
CA GLU A 183 17.79 -21.70 16.42
C GLU A 183 17.55 -20.26 15.93
N LEU A 184 16.60 -19.56 16.56
CA LEU A 184 16.37 -18.13 16.36
C LEU A 184 17.07 -17.30 17.45
N PRO A 185 17.56 -16.09 17.13
CA PRO A 185 18.10 -15.19 18.13
C PRO A 185 17.09 -14.87 19.24
N LYS A 186 17.61 -14.61 20.44
CA LYS A 186 16.79 -14.40 21.65
C LYS A 186 15.85 -13.21 21.50
N GLU A 187 16.26 -12.18 20.76
CA GLU A 187 15.51 -10.96 20.48
C GLU A 187 14.27 -11.25 19.63
N ILE A 188 14.39 -12.16 18.64
CA ILE A 188 13.26 -12.65 17.84
C ILE A 188 12.31 -13.49 18.70
N VAL A 189 12.84 -14.38 19.53
CA VAL A 189 12.03 -15.24 20.42
C VAL A 189 11.28 -14.41 21.47
N ARG A 190 11.93 -13.37 22.01
CA ARG A 190 11.34 -12.38 22.92
C ARG A 190 10.17 -11.65 22.26
N ASN A 191 10.34 -11.24 21.00
CA ASN A 191 9.33 -10.49 20.23
C ASN A 191 8.39 -11.37 19.38
N ARG A 192 8.37 -12.69 19.54
CA ARG A 192 7.66 -13.66 18.68
C ARG A 192 6.20 -13.32 18.33
N LYS A 193 5.48 -12.61 19.20
CA LYS A 193 4.08 -12.19 18.96
C LYS A 193 3.94 -11.17 17.83
N LYS A 194 5.00 -10.42 17.53
CA LYS A 194 5.08 -9.42 16.45
C LYS A 194 5.75 -9.97 15.19
N VAL A 195 6.21 -11.23 15.22
CA VAL A 195 7.01 -11.84 14.15
C VAL A 195 6.11 -12.56 13.16
N VAL A 196 6.34 -12.30 11.87
CA VAL A 196 5.67 -12.95 10.74
C VAL A 196 6.69 -13.57 9.81
N GLY A 197 6.61 -14.88 9.64
CA GLY A 197 7.44 -15.67 8.73
C GLY A 197 6.90 -15.65 7.32
N LEU A 198 7.65 -15.08 6.38
CA LEU A 198 7.34 -15.09 4.95
C LEU A 198 7.87 -16.39 4.32
N VAL A 199 7.01 -17.06 3.57
CA VAL A 199 7.34 -18.28 2.82
C VAL A 199 6.83 -18.19 1.37
N CYS A 200 7.43 -18.97 0.49
CA CYS A 200 7.00 -19.15 -0.90
C CYS A 200 7.28 -20.59 -1.34
N SER A 201 6.92 -20.96 -2.58
CA SER A 201 7.36 -22.23 -3.14
C SER A 201 8.86 -22.22 -3.49
N PRO A 202 9.55 -23.38 -3.44
CA PRO A 202 10.94 -23.48 -3.88
C PRO A 202 11.16 -23.05 -5.32
N ARG A 203 10.20 -23.35 -6.21
CA ARG A 203 10.26 -22.93 -7.62
C ARG A 203 10.22 -21.41 -7.74
N TYR A 204 9.31 -20.75 -7.03
CA TYR A 204 9.22 -19.29 -7.01
C TYR A 204 10.52 -18.65 -6.49
N LEU A 205 11.06 -19.15 -5.37
CA LEU A 205 12.32 -18.65 -4.82
C LEU A 205 13.49 -18.85 -5.79
N HIS A 206 13.60 -20.03 -6.40
CA HIS A 206 14.58 -20.33 -7.43
C HIS A 206 14.49 -19.32 -8.58
N THR A 207 13.29 -19.10 -9.15
CA THR A 207 13.10 -18.13 -10.24
C THR A 207 13.56 -16.71 -9.86
N ILE A 208 13.33 -16.27 -8.62
CA ILE A 208 13.79 -14.95 -8.15
C ILE A 208 15.32 -14.91 -7.98
N ARG A 209 15.91 -15.96 -7.41
CA ARG A 209 17.37 -16.02 -7.18
C ARG A 209 18.13 -16.18 -8.49
N GLU A 210 17.65 -17.01 -9.40
CA GLU A 210 18.25 -17.27 -10.71
C GLU A 210 18.36 -15.98 -11.53
N LYS A 211 17.35 -15.09 -11.47
CA LYS A 211 17.40 -13.76 -12.12
C LYS A 211 18.57 -12.88 -11.67
N ARG A 212 19.11 -13.07 -10.46
CA ARG A 212 20.21 -12.25 -9.92
C ARG A 212 21.52 -13.02 -9.74
N TYR A 213 21.47 -14.35 -9.65
CA TYR A 213 22.61 -15.22 -9.34
C TYR A 213 22.56 -16.49 -10.20
N THR A 214 22.51 -16.30 -11.52
CA THR A 214 22.38 -17.36 -12.52
C THR A 214 23.41 -18.47 -12.32
N GLY A 215 22.96 -19.73 -12.33
CA GLY A 215 23.80 -20.92 -12.23
C GLY A 215 24.47 -21.15 -10.87
N SER A 216 24.13 -20.35 -9.84
CA SER A 216 24.75 -20.49 -8.51
C SER A 216 24.10 -21.58 -7.67
N THR A 217 24.88 -22.20 -6.77
CA THR A 217 24.33 -23.14 -5.76
C THR A 217 23.27 -22.48 -4.89
N TYR A 218 23.44 -21.19 -4.58
CA TYR A 218 22.49 -20.38 -3.82
C TYR A 218 21.11 -20.29 -4.49
N ALA A 219 21.09 -20.15 -5.82
CA ALA A 219 19.86 -20.11 -6.62
C ALA A 219 19.29 -21.49 -6.92
N SER A 220 20.07 -22.57 -6.81
CA SER A 220 19.63 -23.93 -7.13
C SER A 220 18.33 -24.32 -6.43
N LEU A 221 17.48 -25.08 -7.13
CA LEU A 221 16.20 -25.56 -6.60
C LEU A 221 16.39 -26.42 -5.34
N ALA A 222 17.46 -27.21 -5.29
CA ALA A 222 17.80 -28.03 -4.13
C ALA A 222 18.07 -27.16 -2.90
N ASN A 223 18.91 -26.12 -3.03
CA ASN A 223 19.21 -25.20 -1.93
C ASN A 223 17.96 -24.42 -1.48
N CYS A 224 17.18 -23.89 -2.43
CA CYS A 224 15.92 -23.20 -2.11
C CYS A 224 14.94 -24.11 -1.36
N THR A 225 14.85 -25.38 -1.74
CA THR A 225 14.00 -26.37 -1.08
C THR A 225 14.46 -26.63 0.35
N LYS A 226 15.77 -26.87 0.56
CA LYS A 226 16.37 -27.09 1.87
C LYS A 226 16.10 -25.91 2.80
N GLU A 227 16.45 -24.69 2.39
CA GLU A 227 16.30 -23.49 3.23
C GLU A 227 14.84 -23.22 3.60
N LEU A 228 13.91 -23.36 2.65
CA LEU A 228 12.48 -23.13 2.92
C LEU A 228 11.88 -24.19 3.86
N GLN A 229 12.33 -25.44 3.78
CA GLN A 229 11.90 -26.49 4.71
C GLN A 229 12.41 -26.22 6.12
N GLN A 230 13.69 -25.91 6.28
CA GLN A 230 14.29 -25.54 7.56
C GLN A 230 13.59 -24.31 8.16
N ALA A 231 13.36 -23.27 7.36
CA ALA A 231 12.66 -22.06 7.80
C ALA A 231 11.25 -22.36 8.33
N LYS A 232 10.47 -23.18 7.60
CA LYS A 232 9.12 -23.58 8.04
C LYS A 232 9.15 -24.36 9.35
N GLN A 233 10.10 -25.29 9.53
CA GLN A 233 10.24 -26.04 10.77
C GLN A 233 10.54 -25.11 11.96
N LEU A 234 11.46 -24.17 11.76
CA LEU A 234 11.82 -23.17 12.76
C LEU A 234 10.61 -22.29 13.15
N TYR A 235 9.82 -21.84 12.17
CA TYR A 235 8.61 -21.07 12.43
C TYR A 235 7.58 -21.86 13.24
N MET A 236 7.34 -23.12 12.88
CA MET A 236 6.40 -23.99 13.61
C MET A 236 6.84 -24.20 15.06
N ARG A 237 8.13 -24.48 15.29
CA ARG A 237 8.69 -24.67 16.63
C ARG A 237 8.48 -23.45 17.53
N HIS A 238 8.71 -22.25 16.99
CA HIS A 238 8.56 -21.00 17.74
C HIS A 238 7.14 -20.42 17.70
N SER A 239 6.17 -21.14 17.13
CA SER A 239 4.78 -20.68 16.96
C SER A 239 4.67 -19.33 16.21
N ILE A 240 5.57 -19.10 15.26
CA ILE A 240 5.58 -17.90 14.41
C ILE A 240 4.47 -18.02 13.38
N LYS A 241 3.74 -16.92 13.15
CA LYS A 241 2.70 -16.87 12.11
C LYS A 241 3.35 -16.88 10.74
N ILE A 242 2.83 -17.72 9.84
CA ILE A 242 3.41 -17.92 8.51
C ILE A 242 2.49 -17.31 7.45
N LEU A 243 3.06 -16.58 6.49
CA LEU A 243 2.36 -16.06 5.32
C LEU A 243 3.03 -16.48 4.03
N ASN A 244 2.23 -16.98 3.09
CA ASN A 244 2.67 -17.24 1.73
C ASN A 244 2.65 -15.92 0.93
N VAL A 245 3.75 -15.60 0.25
CA VAL A 245 3.89 -14.38 -0.58
C VAL A 245 3.62 -14.61 -2.05
N GLU A 246 3.54 -15.87 -2.50
CA GLU A 246 3.41 -16.21 -3.92
C GLU A 246 2.02 -15.84 -4.47
N GLY A 247 2.00 -15.15 -5.61
CA GLY A 247 0.77 -14.73 -6.30
C GLY A 247 0.02 -13.57 -5.63
N ARG A 248 0.58 -12.94 -4.60
CA ARG A 248 -0.05 -11.85 -3.84
C ARG A 248 0.68 -10.53 -4.08
N SER A 249 -0.07 -9.43 -4.01
CA SER A 249 0.51 -8.09 -4.08
C SER A 249 1.20 -7.72 -2.75
N ILE A 250 2.05 -6.70 -2.78
CA ILE A 250 2.74 -6.21 -1.57
C ILE A 250 1.73 -5.71 -0.54
N GLU A 251 0.71 -4.98 -1.02
CA GLU A 251 -0.42 -4.46 -0.25
C GLU A 251 -1.14 -5.60 0.49
N GLU A 252 -1.47 -6.68 -0.24
CA GLU A 252 -2.18 -7.83 0.31
C GLU A 252 -1.35 -8.53 1.40
N ILE A 253 -0.05 -8.73 1.15
CA ILE A 253 0.86 -9.36 2.12
C ILE A 253 0.98 -8.49 3.38
N ALA A 254 1.14 -7.17 3.24
CA ALA A 254 1.23 -6.25 4.37
C ALA A 254 -0.03 -6.28 5.25
N VAL A 255 -1.21 -6.24 4.62
CA VAL A 255 -2.49 -6.34 5.35
C VAL A 255 -2.60 -7.68 6.07
N GLN A 256 -2.33 -8.80 5.40
CA GLN A 256 -2.37 -10.12 6.02
C GLN A 256 -1.35 -10.26 7.16
N ALA A 257 -0.16 -9.65 7.03
CA ALA A 257 0.87 -9.67 8.07
C ALA A 257 0.38 -8.98 9.34
N THR A 258 -0.22 -7.80 9.23
CA THR A 258 -0.80 -7.10 10.39
C THR A 258 -1.99 -7.85 11.00
N GLN A 259 -2.83 -8.49 10.18
CA GLN A 259 -3.95 -9.32 10.66
C GLN A 259 -3.45 -10.55 11.43
N ALA A 260 -2.41 -11.22 10.93
CA ALA A 260 -1.88 -12.44 11.52
C ALA A 260 -1.38 -12.23 12.97
N ILE A 261 -0.85 -11.04 13.26
CA ILE A 261 -0.38 -10.66 14.61
C ILE A 261 -1.38 -9.80 15.40
N GLY A 262 -2.58 -9.56 14.86
CA GLY A 262 -3.65 -8.84 15.55
C GLY A 262 -3.42 -7.33 15.68
N LEU A 263 -2.60 -6.73 14.80
CA LEU A 263 -2.39 -5.28 14.73
C LEU A 263 -3.52 -4.53 14.01
N THR A 264 -4.53 -5.22 13.49
CA THR A 264 -5.73 -4.57 12.94
C THR A 264 -6.25 -3.57 13.96
N ARG A 265 -6.35 -2.29 13.56
CA ARG A 265 -6.71 -1.13 14.38
C ARG A 265 -7.94 -1.40 15.26
N LYS A 266 -7.77 -2.08 16.40
CA LYS A 266 -8.70 -1.98 17.52
C LYS A 266 -8.51 -0.56 18.02
N GLY A 267 -9.52 0.27 17.75
CA GLY A 267 -9.48 1.71 17.93
C GLY A 267 -8.85 2.12 19.27
N LYS A 268 -7.82 2.97 19.18
CA LYS A 268 -7.30 3.82 20.29
C LYS A 268 -8.36 4.83 20.80
N GLN A 269 -9.65 4.50 20.77
CA GLN A 269 -10.73 5.34 21.32
C GLN A 269 -11.14 4.97 22.75
N LYS A 270 -10.69 3.84 23.33
CA LYS A 270 -11.11 3.44 24.69
C LYS A 270 -10.37 4.11 25.87
N ALA A 271 -9.45 5.04 25.64
CA ALA A 271 -8.63 5.63 26.72
C ALA A 271 -8.84 7.13 27.02
N ARG A 272 -9.77 7.83 26.35
CA ARG A 272 -9.98 9.29 26.57
C ARG A 272 -11.36 9.71 27.10
N SER A 273 -12.29 8.79 27.37
CA SER A 273 -13.65 9.14 27.83
C SER A 273 -13.91 8.89 29.33
N ARG A 274 -12.88 8.73 30.17
CA ARG A 274 -13.07 8.53 31.63
C ARG A 274 -12.27 9.52 32.46
N THR A 275 -12.44 10.82 32.26
CA THR A 275 -12.19 11.80 33.33
C THR A 275 -12.99 13.07 33.07
N ARG A 276 -13.74 13.50 34.10
CA ARG A 276 -14.54 14.73 34.26
C ARG A 276 -16.04 14.61 34.04
N LEU A 277 -16.66 13.92 35.00
CA LEU A 277 -17.90 14.37 35.63
C LEU A 277 -17.77 14.02 37.11
N VAL A 278 -17.27 14.98 37.89
CA VAL A 278 -17.36 14.98 39.36
C VAL A 278 -17.62 16.42 39.75
N VAL A 279 -18.89 16.63 40.15
CA VAL A 279 -19.49 17.71 40.97
C VAL A 279 -19.39 19.13 40.44
#